data_AF-A0A1B8C906-F1
#
_entry.id   AF-A0A1B8C906-F1
#
_cell.length_a   1.000
_cell.length_b   1.000
_cell.length_c   1.000
_cell.angle_alpha   90.00
_cell.angle_beta   90.00
_cell.angle_gamma   90.00
#
_symmetry.space_group_name_H-M   'P 1'
#
loop_
_entity.id
_entity.type
_entity.pdbx_description
1 polymer ?
#
loop_
_entity_poly.entity_id
_entity_poly.type
_entity_poly.pdbx_seq_one_letter_code
_entity_poly.pdbx_strand_id
1 'polypeptide(L)'
;MDNNGTGSDISSDALFREEILVEYLGLDRLVIAPVFAFAVRHRSQQPTVGLIIRRIKTALDGAIVSALLVAALRMLPVDNTPQGMAKRIVRQAEAKSAEDAFVAGFDRLAYDYVTEDEQKSLSTLNPDIRFSKLTVVCGHLYLWLEYKDFFGFRANPYVARSNKKQFRKYAIEIGPGAVVYKLGFEIGHVDIEGVRLFHEEEVGRYLISERNRDG
;
A
#
# COMPACT_ATOMS: atom_id res chain seq x y z
N MET A 1 -15.11 -65.17 5.21
CA MET A 1 -15.48 -64.76 6.57
C MET A 1 -14.37 -63.84 7.05
N ASP A 2 -14.62 -62.53 6.93
CA ASP A 2 -14.40 -61.44 7.91
C ASP A 2 -13.04 -61.39 8.63
N ASN A 3 -12.33 -60.27 8.79
CA ASN A 3 -12.66 -58.85 8.88
C ASN A 3 -11.37 -58.04 8.59
N ASN A 4 -11.42 -56.99 7.76
CA ASN A 4 -11.48 -55.57 8.14
C ASN A 4 -10.46 -55.08 9.18
N GLY A 5 -9.45 -54.36 8.67
CA GLY A 5 -8.62 -53.41 9.40
C GLY A 5 -8.35 -52.19 8.52
N THR A 6 -9.37 -51.35 8.33
CA THR A 6 -9.26 -50.03 7.68
C THR A 6 -8.53 -49.06 8.61
N GLY A 7 -7.21 -49.01 8.50
CA GLY A 7 -6.41 -47.87 8.93
C GLY A 7 -6.56 -46.77 7.88
N SER A 8 -7.53 -45.88 8.05
CA SER A 8 -7.57 -44.62 7.33
C SER A 8 -6.48 -43.71 7.90
N ASP A 9 -5.28 -43.79 7.33
CA ASP A 9 -4.28 -42.73 7.46
C ASP A 9 -4.81 -41.50 6.73
N ILE A 10 -5.69 -40.76 7.42
CA ILE A 10 -5.92 -39.36 7.10
C ILE A 10 -4.62 -38.67 7.51
N SER A 11 -3.74 -38.51 6.53
CA SER A 11 -2.50 -37.76 6.66
C SER A 11 -2.79 -36.43 7.34
N SER A 12 -2.26 -36.28 8.55
CA SER A 12 -2.31 -35.05 9.35
C SER A 12 -1.63 -33.87 8.65
N ASP A 13 -1.01 -34.07 7.49
CA ASP A 13 -0.43 -33.00 6.66
C ASP A 13 -1.50 -32.20 5.87
N ALA A 14 -2.75 -32.69 5.77
CA ALA A 14 -3.82 -31.99 5.07
C ALA A 14 -4.57 -30.96 5.93
N LEU A 15 -4.21 -30.80 7.21
CA LEU A 15 -4.90 -29.93 8.15
C LEU A 15 -3.91 -28.94 8.79
N PHE A 16 -4.07 -27.67 8.42
CA PHE A 16 -3.51 -26.49 9.08
C PHE A 16 -2.03 -26.16 8.86
N ARG A 17 -1.70 -25.80 7.61
CA ARG A 17 -0.92 -24.58 7.37
C ARG A 17 -1.76 -23.58 6.58
N GLU A 18 -2.91 -23.18 7.14
CA GLU A 18 -3.34 -21.81 6.91
C GLU A 18 -2.28 -20.94 7.58
N GLU A 19 -1.29 -20.49 6.81
CA GLU A 19 -0.51 -19.33 7.22
C GLU A 19 -1.52 -18.23 7.50
N ILE A 20 -1.73 -17.94 8.79
CA ILE A 20 -2.53 -16.82 9.22
C ILE A 20 -1.87 -15.60 8.59
N LEU A 21 -2.48 -15.07 7.52
CA LEU A 21 -2.13 -13.78 6.95
C LEU A 21 -2.33 -12.77 8.07
N VAL A 22 -1.24 -12.46 8.78
CA VAL A 22 -1.27 -11.47 9.85
C VAL A 22 -1.58 -10.13 9.19
N GLU A 23 -2.78 -9.63 9.46
CA GLU A 23 -3.26 -8.32 9.04
C GLU A 23 -2.35 -7.24 9.62
N TYR A 24 -1.88 -6.33 8.77
CA TYR A 24 -1.13 -5.17 9.17
C TYR A 24 -2.09 -4.08 9.63
N LEU A 25 -2.14 -3.86 10.94
CA LEU A 25 -3.08 -2.91 11.55
C LEU A 25 -2.65 -1.43 11.39
N GLY A 26 -1.44 -1.17 10.90
CA GLY A 26 -0.85 0.15 10.87
C GLY A 26 -0.01 0.49 12.11
N LEU A 27 0.68 1.62 12.04
CA LEU A 27 1.54 2.13 13.11
C LEU A 27 0.83 3.21 13.92
N ASP A 28 1.09 3.21 15.23
CA ASP A 28 0.56 4.22 16.13
C ASP A 28 1.20 5.60 15.87
N ARG A 29 0.36 6.64 15.95
CA ARG A 29 0.77 8.03 15.81
C ARG A 29 1.89 8.42 16.79
N LEU A 30 1.92 7.85 17.99
CA LEU A 30 2.94 8.10 19.01
C LEU A 30 4.35 7.71 18.53
N VAL A 31 4.46 6.75 17.60
CA VAL A 31 5.74 6.35 17.00
C VAL A 31 6.11 7.24 15.81
N ILE A 32 5.11 7.65 15.03
CA ILE A 32 5.31 8.44 13.79
C ILE A 32 5.54 9.92 14.08
N ALA A 33 4.73 10.52 14.95
CA ALA A 33 4.66 11.96 15.16
C ALA A 33 5.99 12.58 15.63
N PRO A 34 6.75 11.98 16.57
CA PRO A 34 8.04 12.53 17.00
C PRO A 34 9.05 12.60 15.85
N VAL A 35 9.09 11.57 15.00
CA VAL A 35 9.98 11.48 13.84
C VAL A 35 9.63 12.54 12.81
N PHE A 36 8.34 12.64 12.44
CA PHE A 36 7.88 13.65 11.49
C PHE A 36 8.09 15.06 12.03
N ALA A 37 7.76 15.33 13.29
CA ALA A 37 7.97 16.64 13.92
C ALA A 37 9.44 17.06 13.96
N PHE A 38 10.36 16.12 14.20
CA PHE A 38 11.79 16.39 14.11
C PHE A 38 12.21 16.72 12.67
N ALA A 39 11.79 15.90 11.69
CA ALA A 39 12.08 16.12 10.29
C ALA A 39 11.58 17.48 9.82
N VAL A 40 10.34 17.86 10.18
CA VAL A 40 9.78 19.18 9.90
C VAL A 40 10.65 20.27 10.52
N ARG A 41 10.97 20.21 11.81
CA ARG A 41 11.76 21.26 12.49
C ARG A 41 13.15 21.48 11.85
N HIS A 42 13.77 20.42 11.36
CA HIS A 42 15.14 20.48 10.85
C HIS A 42 15.24 20.47 9.33
N ARG A 43 14.13 20.43 8.58
CA ARG A 43 14.10 20.25 7.11
C ARG A 43 15.01 21.20 6.33
N SER A 44 15.18 22.44 6.78
CA SER A 44 16.06 23.42 6.14
C SER A 44 17.55 23.10 6.26
N GLN A 45 17.94 22.25 7.22
CA GLN A 45 19.31 21.79 7.46
C GLN A 45 19.64 20.48 6.74
N GLN A 46 18.71 19.95 5.93
CA GLN A 46 18.85 18.68 5.21
C GLN A 46 19.27 17.50 6.12
N PRO A 47 18.48 17.17 7.16
CA PRO A 47 18.83 16.09 8.08
C PRO A 47 18.83 14.76 7.33
N THR A 48 19.76 13.86 7.67
CA THR A 48 19.80 12.50 7.11
C THR A 48 18.91 11.55 7.91
N VAL A 49 18.49 10.45 7.29
CA VAL A 49 17.74 9.37 7.96
C VAL A 49 18.45 8.87 9.21
N GLY A 50 19.76 8.57 9.10
CA GLY A 50 20.56 8.10 10.24
C GLY A 50 20.65 9.11 11.38
N LEU A 51 20.70 10.42 11.08
CA LEU A 51 20.66 11.46 12.10
C LEU A 51 19.32 11.45 12.86
N ILE A 52 18.20 11.34 12.14
CA ILE A 52 16.86 11.30 12.74
C ILE A 52 16.71 10.07 13.63
N ILE A 53 17.10 8.89 13.13
CA ILE A 53 17.06 7.63 13.89
C ILE A 53 17.84 7.76 15.19
N ARG A 54 19.10 8.23 15.11
CA ARG A 54 19.97 8.39 16.28
C ARG A 54 19.43 9.41 17.29
N ARG A 55 18.86 10.53 16.81
CA ARG A 55 18.39 11.62 17.68
C ARG A 55 17.06 11.32 18.36
N ILE A 56 16.15 10.69 17.64
CA ILE A 56 14.80 10.37 18.13
C ILE A 56 14.78 9.00 18.82
N LYS A 57 15.76 8.14 18.56
CA LYS A 57 15.81 6.75 19.05
C LYS A 57 14.55 5.98 18.64
N THR A 58 14.11 6.20 17.41
CA THR A 58 12.93 5.52 16.87
C THR A 58 13.27 4.08 16.45
N ALA A 59 12.30 3.18 16.59
CA ALA A 59 12.34 1.82 16.08
C ALA A 59 11.72 1.68 14.68
N LEU A 60 11.27 2.79 14.07
CA LEU A 60 10.77 2.78 12.70
C LEU A 60 11.85 2.32 11.72
N ASP A 61 11.43 1.55 10.73
CA ASP A 61 12.28 1.17 9.62
C ASP A 61 12.84 2.42 8.89
N GLY A 62 14.06 2.29 8.38
CA GLY A 62 14.77 3.36 7.69
C GLY A 62 14.01 3.91 6.49
N ALA A 63 13.28 3.08 5.75
CA ALA A 63 12.46 3.49 4.62
C ALA A 63 11.26 4.34 5.08
N ILE A 64 10.62 4.00 6.20
CA ILE A 64 9.54 4.81 6.78
C ILE A 64 10.08 6.17 7.23
N VAL A 65 11.24 6.20 7.92
CA VAL A 65 11.87 7.46 8.32
C VAL A 65 12.24 8.32 7.10
N SER A 66 12.74 7.68 6.03
CA SER A 66 13.01 8.34 4.75
C SER A 66 11.73 8.96 4.15
N ALA A 67 10.63 8.21 4.12
CA ALA A 67 9.34 8.69 3.61
C ALA A 67 8.81 9.90 4.42
N LEU A 68 8.92 9.86 5.75
CA LEU A 68 8.54 10.98 6.63
C LEU A 68 9.41 12.21 6.38
N LEU A 69 10.72 12.03 6.18
CA LEU A 69 11.64 13.11 5.81
C LEU A 69 11.29 13.70 4.45
N VAL A 70 11.02 12.87 3.44
CA VAL A 70 10.58 13.34 2.11
C VAL A 70 9.30 14.15 2.21
N ALA A 71 8.32 13.68 2.99
CA ALA A 71 7.08 14.41 3.23
C ALA A 71 7.32 15.77 3.93
N ALA A 72 8.25 15.83 4.89
CA ALA A 72 8.63 17.06 5.55
C ALA A 72 9.34 18.04 4.60
N LEU A 73 10.22 17.55 3.73
CA LEU A 73 10.92 18.38 2.73
C LEU A 73 9.96 18.97 1.69
N ARG A 74 8.87 18.27 1.36
CA ARG A 74 7.81 18.84 0.49
C ARG A 74 7.17 20.09 1.08
N MET A 75 7.27 20.32 2.39
CA MET A 75 6.82 21.53 3.08
C MET A 75 7.63 22.79 2.77
N LEU A 76 8.72 22.66 2.02
CA LEU A 76 9.49 23.79 1.50
C LEU A 76 8.89 24.26 0.16
N PRO A 77 9.17 25.50 -0.26
CA PRO A 77 8.82 25.96 -1.61
C PRO A 77 9.36 25.01 -2.68
N VAL A 78 8.61 24.89 -3.77
CA VAL A 78 9.01 24.02 -4.89
C VAL A 78 10.35 24.46 -5.45
N ASP A 79 11.32 23.54 -5.47
CA ASP A 79 12.63 23.78 -6.06
C ASP A 79 12.55 23.70 -7.59
N ASN A 80 12.40 24.86 -8.21
CA ASN A 80 12.32 25.02 -9.67
C ASN A 80 13.68 25.11 -10.37
N THR A 81 14.78 24.85 -9.65
CA THR A 81 16.08 24.69 -10.32
C THR A 81 16.08 23.46 -11.23
N PRO A 82 16.97 23.39 -12.25
CA PRO A 82 17.13 22.19 -13.07
C PRO A 82 17.34 20.91 -12.24
N GLN A 83 18.12 21.00 -11.15
CA GLN A 83 18.37 19.90 -10.24
C GLN A 83 17.10 19.48 -9.49
N GLY A 84 16.31 20.45 -9.01
CA GLY A 84 15.02 20.20 -8.37
C GLY A 84 13.99 19.59 -9.31
N MET A 85 13.98 19.98 -10.59
CA MET A 85 13.14 19.38 -11.63
C MET A 85 13.59 17.95 -11.97
N ALA A 86 14.89 17.73 -12.17
CA ALA A 86 15.43 16.40 -12.45
C ALA A 86 15.11 15.40 -11.33
N LYS A 87 15.26 15.81 -10.06
CA LYS A 87 14.86 14.99 -8.90
C LYS A 87 13.37 14.65 -8.88
N ARG A 88 12.50 15.55 -9.36
CA ARG A 88 11.06 15.29 -9.45
C ARG A 88 10.73 14.27 -10.54
N ILE A 89 11.37 14.39 -11.71
CA ILE A 89 11.20 13.45 -12.83
C ILE A 89 11.62 12.05 -12.39
N VAL A 90 12.79 11.90 -11.77
CA VAL A 90 13.28 10.60 -11.27
C VAL A 90 12.29 10.00 -10.27
N ARG A 91 11.83 10.78 -9.28
CA ARG A 91 10.86 10.30 -8.29
C ARG A 91 9.52 9.89 -8.90
N GLN A 92 9.04 10.62 -9.92
CA GLN A 92 7.81 10.27 -10.61
C GLN A 92 7.97 8.96 -11.40
N ALA A 93 9.13 8.76 -12.04
CA ALA A 93 9.45 7.50 -12.72
C ALA A 93 9.58 6.33 -11.75
N GLU A 94 10.22 6.54 -10.58
CA GLU A 94 10.31 5.52 -9.52
C GLU A 94 8.93 5.14 -8.96
N ALA A 95 8.06 6.13 -8.73
CA ALA A 95 6.69 5.91 -8.26
C ALA A 95 5.88 5.11 -9.28
N LYS A 96 5.94 5.49 -10.57
CA LYS A 96 5.25 4.77 -11.64
C LYS A 96 5.79 3.35 -11.81
N SER A 97 7.11 3.16 -11.76
CA SER A 97 7.71 1.83 -11.81
C SER A 97 7.27 0.94 -10.64
N ALA A 98 7.06 1.49 -9.45
CA ALA A 98 6.56 0.73 -8.31
C ALA A 98 5.09 0.32 -8.48
N GLU A 99 4.26 1.23 -8.99
CA GLU A 99 2.86 0.96 -9.35
C GLU A 99 2.77 -0.11 -10.44
N ASP A 100 3.53 0.01 -11.53
CA ASP A 100 3.54 -0.99 -12.61
C ASP A 100 3.95 -2.38 -12.11
N ALA A 101 4.95 -2.43 -11.21
CA ALA A 101 5.38 -3.69 -10.60
C ALA A 101 4.30 -4.32 -9.71
N PHE A 102 3.54 -3.50 -8.98
CA PHE A 102 2.41 -3.94 -8.18
C PHE A 102 1.27 -4.48 -9.07
N VAL A 103 0.89 -3.74 -10.11
CA VAL A 103 -0.15 -4.12 -11.08
C VAL A 103 0.21 -5.43 -11.78
N ALA A 104 1.47 -5.59 -12.20
CA ALA A 104 1.97 -6.82 -12.83
C ALA A 104 1.89 -8.06 -11.92
N GLY A 105 1.66 -7.90 -10.62
CA GLY A 105 1.35 -8.99 -9.70
C GLY A 105 0.01 -9.66 -10.00
N PHE A 106 -0.98 -8.89 -10.47
CA PHE A 106 -2.33 -9.37 -10.81
C PHE A 106 -2.38 -10.02 -12.20
N ASP A 107 -1.58 -9.55 -13.16
CA ASP A 107 -1.49 -10.15 -14.51
C ASP A 107 -1.17 -11.64 -14.47
N ARG A 108 -0.31 -12.03 -13.53
CA ARG A 108 0.17 -13.41 -13.39
C ARG A 108 -0.90 -14.39 -12.93
N LEU A 109 -2.04 -13.88 -12.47
CA LEU A 109 -3.17 -14.65 -11.93
C LEU A 109 -4.43 -14.52 -12.79
N ALA A 110 -4.32 -13.93 -13.99
CA ALA A 110 -5.42 -13.77 -14.94
C ALA A 110 -6.68 -13.08 -14.34
N TYR A 111 -6.48 -12.14 -13.42
CA TYR A 111 -7.57 -11.29 -12.95
C TYR A 111 -8.17 -10.49 -14.12
N ASP A 112 -9.50 -10.34 -14.12
CA ASP A 112 -10.22 -9.54 -15.11
C ASP A 112 -10.33 -8.09 -14.61
N TYR A 113 -9.42 -7.25 -15.09
CA TYR A 113 -9.31 -5.85 -14.69
C TYR A 113 -8.83 -4.96 -15.84
N VAL A 114 -9.02 -3.65 -15.68
CA VAL A 114 -8.44 -2.60 -16.53
C VAL A 114 -7.55 -1.68 -15.70
N THR A 115 -6.46 -1.21 -16.30
CA THR A 115 -5.47 -0.31 -15.71
C THR A 115 -5.91 1.16 -15.79
N GLU A 116 -5.23 2.06 -15.07
CA GLU A 116 -5.48 3.50 -15.16
C GLU A 116 -5.42 4.01 -16.62
N ASP A 117 -4.41 3.57 -17.38
CA ASP A 117 -4.17 4.03 -18.75
C ASP A 117 -5.29 3.62 -19.71
N GLU A 118 -5.84 2.41 -19.55
CA GLU A 118 -6.97 1.93 -20.34
C GLU A 118 -8.28 2.66 -19.99
N GLN A 119 -8.41 3.11 -18.75
CA GLN A 119 -9.60 3.83 -18.27
C GLN A 119 -9.66 5.29 -18.69
N LYS A 120 -8.52 5.94 -19.00
CA LYS A 120 -8.42 7.39 -19.28
C LYS A 120 -9.34 7.89 -20.38
N SER A 121 -9.72 7.04 -21.33
CA SER A 121 -10.65 7.38 -22.41
C SER A 121 -12.12 7.03 -22.11
N LEU A 122 -12.38 6.26 -21.06
CA LEU A 122 -13.67 5.64 -20.75
C LEU A 122 -14.32 6.18 -19.47
N SER A 123 -13.53 6.68 -18.53
CA SER A 123 -14.00 7.16 -17.23
C SER A 123 -13.30 8.43 -16.78
N THR A 124 -13.97 9.15 -15.88
CA THR A 124 -13.35 10.26 -15.14
C THR A 124 -12.70 9.79 -13.83
N LEU A 125 -12.91 8.51 -13.48
CA LEU A 125 -12.37 7.85 -12.30
C LEU A 125 -11.51 6.67 -12.74
N ASN A 126 -10.23 6.79 -12.48
CA ASN A 126 -9.23 5.84 -12.98
C ASN A 126 -8.41 5.39 -11.77
N PRO A 127 -8.94 4.49 -10.92
CA PRO A 127 -8.08 3.77 -9.98
C PRO A 127 -7.04 2.96 -10.74
N ASP A 128 -5.90 2.70 -10.10
CA ASP A 128 -4.78 1.98 -10.72
C ASP A 128 -5.19 0.60 -11.26
N ILE A 129 -6.08 -0.09 -10.53
CA ILE A 129 -6.74 -1.32 -10.96
C ILE A 129 -8.25 -1.16 -10.79
N ARG A 130 -9.02 -1.48 -11.84
CA ARG A 130 -10.48 -1.59 -11.79
C ARG A 130 -10.94 -2.95 -12.26
N PHE A 131 -11.62 -3.69 -11.40
CA PHE A 131 -12.16 -5.00 -11.74
C PHE A 131 -13.48 -4.88 -12.52
N SER A 132 -13.72 -5.82 -13.42
CA SER A 132 -14.99 -5.90 -14.17
C SER A 132 -16.18 -6.32 -13.30
N LYS A 133 -15.90 -7.04 -12.21
CA LYS A 133 -16.86 -7.57 -11.22
C LYS A 133 -16.25 -7.54 -9.82
N LEU A 134 -17.07 -7.80 -8.80
CA LEU A 134 -16.57 -7.95 -7.43
C LEU A 134 -15.54 -9.09 -7.38
N THR A 135 -14.33 -8.75 -6.92
CA THR A 135 -13.17 -9.62 -6.95
C THR A 135 -12.59 -9.76 -5.54
N VAL A 136 -12.24 -10.99 -5.16
CA VAL A 136 -11.62 -11.25 -3.85
C VAL A 136 -10.14 -10.84 -3.91
N VAL A 137 -9.72 -10.01 -2.96
CA VAL A 137 -8.32 -9.70 -2.67
C VAL A 137 -8.16 -9.69 -1.15
N CYS A 138 -7.19 -10.45 -0.63
CA CYS A 138 -6.96 -10.58 0.82
C CYS A 138 -8.23 -10.93 1.61
N GLY A 139 -9.07 -11.83 1.08
CA GLY A 139 -10.31 -12.27 1.75
C GLY A 139 -11.49 -11.28 1.71
N HIS A 140 -11.38 -10.19 0.95
CA HIS A 140 -12.40 -9.15 0.85
C HIS A 140 -12.77 -8.85 -0.61
N LEU A 141 -14.01 -8.43 -0.85
CA LEU A 141 -14.53 -8.14 -2.20
C LEU A 141 -14.34 -6.67 -2.57
N TYR A 142 -13.74 -6.42 -3.73
CA TYR A 142 -13.46 -5.08 -4.24
C TYR A 142 -13.79 -4.93 -5.72
N LEU A 143 -14.05 -3.69 -6.13
CA LEU A 143 -14.18 -3.26 -7.52
C LEU A 143 -12.99 -2.42 -8.00
N TRP A 144 -12.14 -1.94 -7.09
CA TRP A 144 -10.97 -1.16 -7.44
C TRP A 144 -9.86 -1.25 -6.38
N LEU A 145 -8.62 -1.07 -6.83
CA LEU A 145 -7.44 -0.89 -5.99
C LEU A 145 -6.68 0.36 -6.42
N GLU A 146 -6.11 1.07 -5.45
CA GLU A 146 -5.18 2.17 -5.66
C GLU A 146 -3.86 1.89 -4.94
N TYR A 147 -2.73 2.08 -5.61
CA TYR A 147 -1.40 1.92 -5.06
C TYR A 147 -0.77 3.25 -4.66
N LYS A 148 0.03 3.22 -3.59
CA LYS A 148 0.83 4.35 -3.11
C LYS A 148 2.22 3.87 -2.70
N ASP A 149 3.24 4.40 -3.35
CA ASP A 149 4.66 4.04 -3.17
C ASP A 149 5.31 4.62 -1.89
N PHE A 150 4.53 5.29 -1.05
CA PHE A 150 4.99 5.99 0.15
C PHE A 150 4.26 5.52 1.41
N PHE A 151 4.70 5.96 2.59
CA PHE A 151 4.04 5.69 3.87
C PHE A 151 2.81 6.59 4.09
N GLY A 152 1.63 6.02 4.33
CA GLY A 152 0.38 6.77 4.54
C GLY A 152 0.25 7.30 5.97
N PHE A 153 0.20 8.62 6.20
CA PHE A 153 0.02 9.17 7.55
C PHE A 153 -0.78 10.47 7.56
N ARG A 154 -1.48 10.74 8.67
CA ARG A 154 -2.50 11.81 8.79
C ARG A 154 -1.91 13.21 8.68
N ALA A 155 -0.71 13.41 9.20
CA ALA A 155 -0.02 14.69 9.21
C ALA A 155 0.61 15.06 7.86
N ASN A 156 0.51 14.20 6.82
CA ASN A 156 1.04 14.49 5.49
C ASN A 156 0.24 15.63 4.84
N PRO A 157 0.83 16.83 4.67
CA PRO A 157 0.07 18.01 4.28
C PRO A 157 -0.27 18.05 2.78
N TYR A 158 0.34 17.18 1.97
CA TYR A 158 0.20 17.21 0.51
C TYR A 158 -0.79 16.20 -0.03
N VAL A 159 -0.90 15.05 0.64
CA VAL A 159 -1.48 13.87 0.01
C VAL A 159 -2.75 13.42 0.72
N ALA A 160 -2.88 13.66 2.03
CA ALA A 160 -3.99 13.11 2.81
C ALA A 160 -5.36 13.67 2.39
N ARG A 161 -5.47 14.96 2.05
CA ARG A 161 -6.77 15.57 1.72
C ARG A 161 -7.22 15.24 0.29
N SER A 162 -6.33 15.36 -0.69
CA SER A 162 -6.63 15.03 -2.10
C SER A 162 -6.96 13.56 -2.25
N ASN A 163 -6.13 12.67 -1.69
CA ASN A 163 -6.35 11.23 -1.77
C ASN A 163 -7.66 10.83 -1.09
N LYS A 164 -7.94 11.33 0.12
CA LYS A 164 -9.23 11.04 0.77
C LYS A 164 -10.43 11.52 -0.06
N LYS A 165 -10.31 12.64 -0.78
CA LYS A 165 -11.38 13.12 -1.66
C LYS A 165 -11.55 12.17 -2.86
N GLN A 166 -10.45 11.74 -3.47
CA GLN A 166 -10.44 10.77 -4.57
C GLN A 166 -11.04 9.42 -4.14
N PHE A 167 -10.55 8.85 -3.04
CA PHE A 167 -10.99 7.55 -2.53
C PHE A 167 -12.48 7.55 -2.14
N ARG A 168 -12.98 8.64 -1.55
CA ARG A 168 -14.43 8.81 -1.32
C ARG A 168 -15.21 8.80 -2.62
N LYS A 169 -14.70 9.47 -3.65
CA LYS A 169 -15.35 9.51 -4.97
C LYS A 169 -15.40 8.11 -5.58
N TYR A 170 -14.31 7.36 -5.52
CA TYR A 170 -14.27 5.97 -5.98
C TYR A 170 -15.23 5.08 -5.19
N ALA A 171 -15.25 5.19 -3.85
CA ALA A 171 -16.15 4.42 -3.01
C ALA A 171 -17.64 4.65 -3.34
N ILE A 172 -18.01 5.91 -3.60
CA ILE A 172 -19.39 6.30 -3.90
C ILE A 172 -19.81 5.92 -5.33
N GLU A 173 -18.94 6.16 -6.31
CA GLU A 173 -19.30 6.04 -7.74
C GLU A 173 -18.96 4.67 -8.35
N ILE A 174 -17.97 3.96 -7.80
CA ILE A 174 -17.56 2.63 -8.28
C ILE A 174 -18.06 1.55 -7.32
N GLY A 175 -17.85 1.74 -6.02
CA GLY A 175 -18.19 0.78 -4.96
C GLY A 175 -17.00 0.43 -4.07
N PRO A 176 -17.00 -0.71 -3.36
CA PRO A 176 -15.97 -1.04 -2.39
C PRO A 176 -14.59 -1.16 -3.06
N GLY A 177 -13.55 -0.68 -2.39
CA GLY A 177 -12.18 -0.78 -2.87
C GLY A 177 -11.15 -0.75 -1.75
N ALA A 178 -9.89 -0.74 -2.15
CA ALA A 178 -8.79 -0.67 -1.21
C ALA A 178 -7.63 0.21 -1.71
N VAL A 179 -6.85 0.71 -0.76
CA VAL A 179 -5.61 1.44 -1.03
C VAL A 179 -4.44 0.67 -0.45
N VAL A 180 -3.45 0.39 -1.28
CA VAL A 180 -2.28 -0.39 -0.94
C VAL A 180 -1.09 0.55 -0.79
N TYR A 181 -0.51 0.60 0.41
CA TYR A 181 0.66 1.41 0.71
C TYR A 181 1.91 0.54 0.77
N LYS A 182 2.92 0.89 -0.02
CA LYS A 182 4.22 0.19 -0.09
C LYS A 182 4.90 0.02 1.27
N LEU A 183 4.89 1.07 2.08
CA LEU A 183 5.59 1.13 3.37
C LEU A 183 4.65 0.98 4.57
N GLY A 184 3.35 0.73 4.33
CA GLY A 184 2.31 0.75 5.35
C GLY A 184 1.73 2.13 5.63
N PHE A 185 1.02 2.23 6.77
CA PHE A 185 0.22 3.40 7.11
C PHE A 185 0.06 3.62 8.62
N GLU A 186 -0.30 4.85 9.01
CA GLU A 186 -0.76 5.25 10.34
C GLU A 186 -2.17 4.72 10.61
N ILE A 187 -2.43 4.28 11.83
CA ILE A 187 -3.79 3.91 12.28
C ILE A 187 -4.75 5.11 12.08
N GLY A 188 -5.89 4.86 11.45
CA GLY A 188 -6.86 5.90 11.12
C GLY A 188 -6.36 6.90 10.06
N HIS A 189 -5.37 6.53 9.25
CA HIS A 189 -4.91 7.37 8.14
C HIS A 189 -6.05 7.66 7.17
N VAL A 190 -6.72 6.63 6.67
CA VAL A 190 -7.93 6.70 5.85
C VAL A 190 -9.05 6.02 6.64
N ASP A 191 -10.15 6.73 6.78
CA ASP A 191 -11.36 6.29 7.48
C ASP A 191 -12.53 6.70 6.58
N ILE A 192 -12.82 5.81 5.62
CA ILE A 192 -13.84 5.98 4.58
C ILE A 192 -14.57 4.64 4.50
N GLU A 193 -15.88 4.67 4.66
CA GLU A 193 -16.73 3.50 4.49
C GLU A 193 -16.54 2.89 3.09
N GLY A 194 -16.36 1.57 3.04
CA GLY A 194 -16.11 0.84 1.80
C GLY A 194 -14.68 0.93 1.26
N VAL A 195 -13.74 1.59 1.97
CA VAL A 195 -12.32 1.65 1.59
C VAL A 195 -11.45 0.99 2.66
N ARG A 196 -10.75 -0.08 2.30
CA ARG A 196 -9.73 -0.71 3.16
C ARG A 196 -8.33 -0.23 2.85
N LEU A 197 -7.42 -0.42 3.81
CA LEU A 197 -5.99 -0.17 3.62
C LEU A 197 -5.22 -1.48 3.75
N PHE A 198 -4.19 -1.63 2.92
CA PHE A 198 -3.25 -2.74 3.00
C PHE A 198 -1.81 -2.23 2.96
N HIS A 199 -0.93 -2.94 3.64
CA HIS A 199 0.49 -2.95 3.36
C HIS A 199 0.73 -3.79 2.10
N GLU A 200 1.59 -3.34 1.19
CA GLU A 200 1.90 -4.06 -0.06
C GLU A 200 2.29 -5.53 0.18
N GLU A 201 3.07 -5.80 1.22
CA GLU A 201 3.45 -7.16 1.60
C GLU A 201 2.27 -8.10 1.91
N GLU A 202 1.15 -7.60 2.43
CA GLU A 202 -0.04 -8.42 2.66
C GLU A 202 -0.66 -8.87 1.35
N VAL A 203 -0.80 -7.94 0.41
CA VAL A 203 -1.33 -8.22 -0.93
C VAL A 203 -0.37 -9.14 -1.68
N GLY A 204 0.94 -8.90 -1.60
CA GLY A 204 1.95 -9.76 -2.20
C GLY A 204 1.88 -11.20 -1.70
N ARG A 205 1.77 -11.41 -0.38
CA ARG A 205 1.60 -12.75 0.22
C ARG A 205 0.29 -13.41 -0.24
N TYR A 206 -0.81 -12.65 -0.30
CA TYR A 206 -2.07 -13.14 -0.83
C TYR A 206 -1.93 -13.61 -2.28
N LEU A 207 -1.37 -12.81 -3.18
CA LEU A 207 -1.20 -13.17 -4.59
C LEU A 207 -0.30 -14.41 -4.77
N ILE A 208 0.75 -14.54 -3.96
CA ILE A 208 1.59 -15.75 -3.96
C ILE A 208 0.79 -16.97 -3.51
N SER A 209 -0.05 -16.82 -2.47
CA SER A 209 -0.86 -17.92 -1.97
C SER A 209 -1.91 -18.40 -2.98
N GLU A 210 -2.56 -17.49 -3.71
CA GLU A 210 -3.53 -17.82 -4.76
C GLU A 210 -2.84 -18.54 -5.93
N ARG A 211 -1.65 -18.09 -6.32
CA ARG A 211 -0.86 -18.76 -7.36
C ARG A 211 -0.58 -20.22 -7.03
N ASN A 212 -0.31 -20.53 -5.76
CA ASN A 212 -0.01 -21.88 -5.31
C ASN A 212 -1.26 -22.76 -5.18
N ARG A 213 -2.47 -22.18 -5.22
CA ARG A 213 -3.75 -22.92 -5.20
C ARG A 213 -4.21 -23.32 -6.60
N ASP A 214 -3.85 -22.53 -7.61
CA ASP A 214 -4.25 -22.74 -9.01
C ASP A 214 -3.25 -23.61 -9.83
N GLY A 215 -2.10 -23.97 -9.25
CA GLY A 215 -1.06 -24.81 -9.87
C GLY A 215 -1.00 -26.21 -9.30
#